data_AF-A0A2C5XZC2-F1
#
_entry.id   AF-A0A2C5XZC2-F1
#
_cell.length_a   1.000
_cell.length_b   1.000
_cell.length_c   1.000
_cell.angle_alpha   90.00
_cell.angle_beta   90.00
_cell.angle_gamma   90.00
#
_symmetry.space_group_name_H-M   'P 1'
#
loop_
_entity.id
_entity.type
_entity.pdbx_description
1 polymer ?
#
loop_
_entity_poly.entity_id
_entity_poly.type
_entity_poly.pdbx_seq_one_letter_code
_entity_poly.pdbx_strand_id
1 'polypeptide(L)'
;MFVSSVESKSLALEPCLGTNAWCLGNLIQDANVTEDECLSRRGFKREAMTEDYMTEFKLTVKNLVLKYGEGLAINTAYWALLKEEGDGVTAVNRVVGELDGYIHGLWANLTAFVVPDVMSRVEKLSLEKE
;
A
#
# COMPACT_ATOMS: atom_id res chain seq x y z
N MET A 1 -53.05 22.32 30.37
CA MET A 1 -52.30 22.88 29.22
C MET A 1 -50.88 22.36 29.30
N PHE A 2 -50.44 21.69 28.24
CA PHE A 2 -49.21 20.90 28.19
C PHE A 2 -47.96 21.79 28.22
N VAL A 3 -47.01 21.45 29.08
CA VAL A 3 -45.64 21.95 29.05
C VAL A 3 -44.88 21.05 28.09
N SER A 4 -44.62 21.51 26.86
CA SER A 4 -43.73 20.80 25.94
C SER A 4 -42.29 21.11 26.27
N SER A 5 -41.63 20.16 26.92
CA SER A 5 -40.18 20.10 27.08
C SER A 5 -39.54 19.95 25.70
N VAL A 6 -38.85 21.00 25.24
CA VAL A 6 -37.88 20.89 24.15
C VAL A 6 -36.62 20.28 24.77
N GLU A 7 -36.56 18.94 24.80
CA GLU A 7 -35.29 18.23 25.00
C GLU A 7 -34.45 18.43 23.74
N SER A 8 -33.57 19.43 23.78
CA SER A 8 -32.43 19.47 22.88
C SER A 8 -31.53 18.29 23.24
N LYS A 9 -31.75 17.14 22.60
CA LYS A 9 -30.80 16.04 22.61
C LYS A 9 -29.48 16.61 22.09
N SER A 10 -28.51 16.68 23.00
CA SER A 10 -27.11 16.90 22.70
C SER A 10 -26.73 15.99 21.53
N LEU A 11 -26.33 16.59 20.40
CA LEU A 11 -25.54 15.90 19.38
C LEU A 11 -24.24 15.46 20.04
N ALA A 12 -24.28 14.30 20.71
CA ALA A 12 -23.08 13.53 20.95
C ALA A 12 -22.56 13.20 19.56
N LEU A 13 -21.50 13.89 19.14
CA LEU A 13 -20.69 13.48 18.00
C LEU A 13 -20.23 12.06 18.34
N GLU A 14 -20.90 11.05 17.79
CA GLU A 14 -20.47 9.67 18.03
C GLU A 14 -19.04 9.51 17.47
N PRO A 15 -18.11 8.90 18.23
CA PRO A 15 -16.71 8.75 17.84
C PRO A 15 -16.49 8.02 16.50
N CYS A 16 -17.53 7.38 15.97
CA CYS A 16 -17.51 6.52 14.78
C CYS A 16 -17.95 7.23 13.49
N LEU A 17 -18.14 8.55 13.49
CA LEU A 17 -18.36 9.35 12.28
C LEU A 17 -17.13 9.31 11.35
N GLY A 18 -17.03 8.26 10.52
CA GLY A 18 -15.99 8.12 9.49
C GLY A 18 -15.42 6.71 9.31
N THR A 19 -15.87 5.72 10.09
CA THR A 19 -15.38 4.33 9.97
C THR A 19 -16.25 3.50 9.03
N ASN A 20 -15.67 2.42 8.48
CA ASN A 20 -16.41 1.43 7.67
C ASN A 20 -17.62 0.89 8.43
N ALA A 21 -17.53 0.71 9.75
CA ALA A 21 -18.62 0.29 10.61
C ALA A 21 -19.85 1.20 10.53
N TRP A 22 -19.67 2.53 10.46
CA TRP A 22 -20.79 3.46 10.30
C TRP A 22 -21.41 3.37 8.91
N CYS A 23 -20.59 3.22 7.86
CA CYS A 23 -21.09 3.04 6.50
C CYS A 23 -21.88 1.73 6.37
N LEU A 24 -21.36 0.63 6.91
CA LEU A 24 -22.04 -0.67 6.96
C LEU A 24 -23.35 -0.61 7.76
N GLY A 25 -23.39 0.13 8.86
CA GLY A 25 -24.60 0.32 9.67
C GLY A 25 -25.71 1.12 8.97
N ASN A 26 -25.36 2.11 8.15
CA ASN A 26 -26.33 2.92 7.39
C ASN A 26 -26.67 2.36 6.01
N LEU A 27 -25.79 1.53 5.43
CA LEU A 27 -26.07 0.68 4.25
C LEU A 27 -27.29 -0.22 4.48
N ILE A 28 -27.50 -0.66 5.74
CA ILE A 28 -28.66 -1.47 6.13
C ILE A 28 -29.96 -0.65 6.10
N GLN A 29 -29.89 0.68 6.23
CA GLN A 29 -31.06 1.57 6.24
C GLN A 29 -31.43 2.11 4.85
N ASP A 30 -30.45 2.20 3.95
CA ASP A 30 -30.67 2.65 2.57
C ASP A 30 -29.93 1.72 1.59
N ALA A 31 -30.67 0.73 1.05
CA ALA A 31 -30.12 -0.31 0.19
C ALA A 31 -29.51 0.21 -1.13
N ASN A 32 -29.70 1.50 -1.45
CA ASN A 32 -29.21 2.11 -2.68
C ASN A 32 -27.85 2.81 -2.52
N VAL A 33 -27.31 2.96 -1.30
CA VAL A 33 -26.02 3.62 -1.07
C VAL A 33 -24.93 2.56 -1.02
N THR A 34 -23.92 2.62 -1.90
CA THR A 34 -22.77 1.70 -1.83
C THR A 34 -21.74 2.14 -0.78
N GLU A 35 -20.85 1.24 -0.36
CA GLU A 35 -19.76 1.57 0.57
C GLU A 35 -18.87 2.70 0.03
N ASP A 36 -18.52 2.65 -1.27
CA ASP A 36 -17.73 3.69 -1.93
C ASP A 36 -18.44 5.03 -1.95
N GLU A 37 -19.76 5.05 -2.16
CA GLU A 37 -20.54 6.29 -2.14
C GLU A 37 -20.60 6.89 -0.73
N CYS A 38 -20.75 6.05 0.29
CA CYS A 38 -20.72 6.48 1.70
C CYS A 38 -19.37 7.11 2.07
N LEU A 39 -18.26 6.49 1.68
CA LEU A 39 -16.91 7.01 1.92
C LEU A 39 -16.63 8.28 1.10
N SER A 40 -17.04 8.32 -0.15
CA SER A 40 -16.85 9.48 -1.04
C SER A 40 -17.58 10.73 -0.55
N ARG A 41 -18.80 10.60 -0.03
CA ARG A 41 -19.57 11.70 0.58
C ARG A 41 -18.86 12.32 1.80
N ARG A 42 -17.91 11.59 2.39
CA ARG A 42 -17.12 12.01 3.56
C ARG A 42 -15.72 12.48 3.20
N GLY A 43 -15.41 12.60 1.90
CA GLY A 43 -14.11 13.04 1.41
C GLY A 43 -13.07 11.92 1.27
N PHE A 44 -13.42 10.68 1.57
CA PHE A 44 -12.55 9.51 1.33
C PHE A 44 -12.73 9.03 -0.10
N LYS A 45 -11.95 9.60 -1.02
CA LYS A 45 -11.84 9.12 -2.39
C LYS A 45 -10.78 8.01 -2.45
N ARG A 46 -11.19 6.76 -2.21
CA ARG A 46 -10.29 5.60 -2.20
C ARG A 46 -9.41 5.53 -3.44
N GLU A 47 -9.99 5.76 -4.61
CA GLU A 47 -9.25 5.75 -5.88
C GLU A 47 -8.17 6.84 -5.94
N ALA A 48 -8.52 8.10 -5.61
CA ALA A 48 -7.56 9.20 -5.62
C ALA A 48 -6.46 9.02 -4.58
N MET A 49 -6.81 8.55 -3.37
CA MET A 49 -5.82 8.29 -2.31
C MET A 49 -4.91 7.11 -2.67
N THR A 50 -5.45 6.09 -3.35
CA THR A 50 -4.67 4.98 -3.91
C THR A 50 -3.74 5.49 -5.00
N GLU A 51 -4.22 6.34 -5.91
CA GLU A 51 -3.41 6.88 -7.00
C GLU A 51 -2.27 7.77 -6.49
N ASP A 52 -2.53 8.66 -5.54
CA ASP A 52 -1.52 9.52 -4.92
C ASP A 52 -0.47 8.70 -4.17
N TYR A 53 -0.94 7.78 -3.31
CA TYR A 53 -0.05 6.87 -2.56
C TYR A 53 0.78 6.01 -3.50
N MET A 54 0.16 5.43 -4.52
CA MET A 54 0.86 4.60 -5.50
C MET A 54 1.84 5.42 -6.31
N THR A 55 1.56 6.68 -6.62
CA THR A 55 2.49 7.54 -7.36
C THR A 55 3.76 7.83 -6.56
N GLU A 56 3.63 8.29 -5.32
CA GLU A 56 4.78 8.61 -4.46
C GLU A 56 5.57 7.35 -4.08
N PHE A 57 4.86 6.28 -3.72
CA PHE A 57 5.47 5.02 -3.33
C PHE A 57 6.18 4.38 -4.53
N LYS A 58 5.54 4.33 -5.71
CA LYS A 58 6.13 3.74 -6.92
C LYS A 58 7.39 4.47 -7.33
N LEU A 59 7.43 5.80 -7.26
CA LEU A 59 8.63 6.55 -7.60
C LEU A 59 9.78 6.24 -6.62
N THR A 60 9.48 6.24 -5.32
CA THR A 60 10.46 5.97 -4.27
C THR A 60 11.02 4.56 -4.38
N VAL A 61 10.14 3.55 -4.48
CA VAL A 61 10.53 2.15 -4.63
C VAL A 61 11.31 1.94 -5.92
N LYS A 62 10.85 2.51 -7.04
CA LYS A 62 11.58 2.43 -8.31
C LYS A 62 13.00 2.96 -8.16
N ASN A 63 13.18 4.13 -7.59
CA ASN A 63 14.51 4.74 -7.42
C ASN A 63 15.40 3.89 -6.50
N LEU A 64 14.83 3.32 -5.44
CA LEU A 64 15.55 2.44 -4.52
C LEU A 64 16.02 1.16 -5.23
N VAL A 65 15.12 0.48 -5.93
CA VAL A 65 15.41 -0.75 -6.69
C VAL A 65 16.46 -0.49 -7.77
N LEU A 66 16.33 0.62 -8.52
CA LEU A 66 17.32 0.99 -9.53
C LEU A 66 18.69 1.27 -8.92
N LYS A 67 18.76 2.00 -7.79
CA LYS A 67 20.02 2.32 -7.13
C LYS A 67 20.77 1.07 -6.65
N TYR A 68 20.06 0.12 -6.04
CA TYR A 68 20.68 -1.13 -5.61
C TYR A 68 21.06 -2.03 -6.80
N GLY A 69 20.20 -2.11 -7.82
CA GLY A 69 20.49 -2.84 -9.05
C GLY A 69 21.72 -2.30 -9.79
N GLU A 70 21.87 -0.97 -9.87
CA GLU A 70 23.04 -0.32 -10.47
C GLU A 70 24.33 -0.70 -9.72
N GLY A 71 24.33 -0.62 -8.39
CA GLY A 71 25.48 -1.01 -7.58
C GLY A 71 25.86 -2.48 -7.76
N LEU A 72 24.88 -3.38 -7.83
CA LEU A 72 25.11 -4.80 -8.11
C LEU A 72 25.70 -5.00 -9.51
N ALA A 73 25.11 -4.36 -10.54
CA ALA A 73 25.59 -4.47 -11.91
C ALA A 73 27.03 -4.00 -12.07
N ILE A 74 27.38 -2.85 -11.50
CA ILE A 74 28.74 -2.29 -11.56
C ILE A 74 29.73 -3.24 -10.87
N ASN A 75 29.42 -3.71 -9.65
CA ASN A 75 30.31 -4.61 -8.92
C ASN A 75 30.51 -5.95 -9.62
N THR A 76 29.43 -6.53 -10.17
CA THR A 76 29.49 -7.78 -10.92
C THR A 76 30.31 -7.63 -12.20
N ALA A 77 30.12 -6.54 -12.94
CA ALA A 77 30.91 -6.25 -14.13
C ALA A 77 32.40 -6.10 -13.81
N TYR A 78 32.74 -5.36 -12.75
CA TYR A 78 34.13 -5.21 -12.29
C TYR A 78 34.76 -6.55 -11.96
N TRP A 79 34.05 -7.40 -11.23
CA TRP A 79 34.56 -8.70 -10.82
C TRP A 79 34.77 -9.64 -12.03
N ALA A 80 33.80 -9.69 -12.94
CA ALA A 80 33.89 -10.50 -14.15
C ALA A 80 35.04 -10.07 -15.09
N LEU A 81 35.25 -8.75 -15.26
CA LEU A 81 36.29 -8.23 -16.15
C LEU A 81 37.68 -8.29 -15.54
N LEU A 82 37.84 -7.89 -14.27
CA LEU A 82 39.16 -7.70 -13.66
C LEU A 82 39.66 -8.93 -12.92
N LYS A 83 38.77 -9.72 -12.32
CA LYS A 83 39.18 -10.84 -11.47
C LYS A 83 39.08 -12.18 -12.19
N GLU A 84 38.03 -12.39 -12.98
CA GLU A 84 37.88 -13.61 -13.78
C GLU A 84 38.61 -13.51 -15.14
N GLU A 85 39.19 -12.35 -15.46
CA GLU A 85 39.82 -12.05 -16.77
C GLU A 85 38.87 -12.34 -17.96
N GLY A 86 37.56 -12.16 -17.75
CA GLY A 86 36.53 -12.40 -18.76
C GLY A 86 36.47 -11.31 -19.82
N ASP A 87 35.75 -11.58 -20.90
CA ASP A 87 35.43 -10.59 -21.93
C ASP A 87 34.15 -9.81 -21.60
N GLY A 88 33.86 -8.78 -22.42
CA GLY A 88 32.67 -7.96 -22.24
C GLY A 88 31.37 -8.76 -22.32
N VAL A 89 31.33 -9.84 -23.12
CA VAL A 89 30.13 -10.68 -23.27
C VAL A 89 29.86 -11.47 -21.98
N THR A 90 30.91 -12.05 -21.41
CA THR A 90 30.87 -12.79 -20.14
C THR A 90 30.44 -11.87 -19.00
N ALA A 91 30.97 -10.65 -18.94
CA ALA A 91 30.60 -9.66 -17.94
C ALA A 91 29.12 -9.25 -18.04
N VAL A 92 28.61 -9.01 -19.24
CA VAL A 92 27.18 -8.70 -19.45
C VAL A 92 26.30 -9.85 -19.01
N ASN A 93 26.62 -11.09 -19.39
CA ASN A 93 25.84 -12.26 -19.00
C ASN A 93 25.80 -12.45 -17.47
N ARG A 94 26.94 -12.21 -16.79
CA ARG A 94 27.01 -12.22 -15.33
C ARG A 94 26.11 -11.15 -14.70
N VAL A 95 26.18 -9.91 -15.20
CA VAL A 95 25.32 -8.81 -14.72
C VAL A 95 23.85 -9.15 -14.88
N VAL A 96 23.45 -9.67 -16.04
CA VAL A 96 22.05 -10.07 -16.29
C VAL A 96 21.62 -11.15 -15.29
N GLY A 97 22.43 -12.17 -15.06
CA GLY A 97 22.12 -13.24 -14.09
C GLY A 97 21.97 -12.73 -12.65
N GLU A 98 22.87 -11.85 -12.20
CA GLU A 98 22.80 -11.27 -10.86
C GLU A 98 21.58 -10.34 -10.69
N LEU A 99 21.27 -9.53 -11.71
CA LEU A 99 20.07 -8.69 -11.69
C LEU A 99 18.78 -9.51 -11.69
N ASP A 100 18.72 -10.59 -12.46
CA ASP A 100 17.59 -11.51 -12.46
C ASP A 100 17.39 -12.15 -11.09
N GLY A 101 18.47 -12.64 -10.47
CA GLY A 101 18.44 -13.17 -9.11
C GLY A 101 18.00 -12.13 -8.07
N TYR A 102 18.48 -10.89 -8.19
CA TYR A 102 18.06 -9.78 -7.35
C TYR A 102 16.56 -9.49 -7.44
N ILE A 103 16.01 -9.42 -8.66
CA ILE A 103 14.58 -9.18 -8.87
C ILE A 103 13.74 -10.34 -8.34
N HIS A 104 14.16 -11.60 -8.58
CA HIS A 104 13.48 -12.77 -8.02
C HIS A 104 13.48 -12.77 -6.49
N GLY A 105 14.61 -12.47 -5.85
CA GLY A 105 14.71 -12.38 -4.40
C GLY A 105 13.86 -11.25 -3.80
N LEU A 106 13.81 -10.10 -4.49
CA LEU A 106 12.94 -8.99 -4.11
C LEU A 106 11.47 -9.41 -4.16
N TRP A 107 11.04 -10.08 -5.24
CA TRP A 107 9.67 -10.57 -5.38
C TRP A 107 9.30 -11.59 -4.32
N ALA A 108 10.18 -12.56 -4.04
CA ALA A 108 9.98 -13.54 -2.99
C ALA A 108 9.81 -12.87 -1.61
N ASN A 109 10.64 -11.87 -1.28
CA ASN A 109 10.52 -11.16 -0.01
C ASN A 109 9.25 -10.31 0.08
N LEU A 110 8.87 -9.62 -1.01
CA LEU A 110 7.64 -8.83 -1.06
C LEU A 110 6.41 -9.71 -0.82
N THR A 111 6.34 -10.85 -1.50
CA THR A 111 5.19 -11.77 -1.41
C THR A 111 5.15 -12.55 -0.10
N ALA A 112 6.29 -12.98 0.44
CA ALA A 112 6.33 -13.80 1.65
C ALA A 112 6.20 -12.99 2.95
N PHE A 113 6.68 -11.75 2.98
CA PHE A 113 6.77 -10.98 4.23
C PHE A 113 6.01 -9.65 4.17
N VAL A 114 6.28 -8.82 3.16
CA VAL A 114 5.76 -7.45 3.14
C VAL A 114 4.25 -7.42 2.91
N VAL A 115 3.75 -8.14 1.90
CA VAL A 115 2.32 -8.17 1.60
C VAL A 115 1.52 -8.77 2.76
N PRO A 116 1.89 -9.93 3.34
CA PRO A 116 1.18 -10.47 4.51
C PRO A 116 1.23 -9.56 5.74
N ASP A 117 2.36 -8.91 6.06
CA ASP A 117 2.45 -7.98 7.19
C ASP A 117 1.52 -6.77 6.99
N VAL A 118 1.52 -6.18 5.79
CA VAL A 118 0.62 -5.07 5.45
C VAL A 118 -0.84 -5.53 5.54
N MET A 119 -1.19 -6.68 4.98
CA MET A 119 -2.54 -7.23 5.06
C MET A 119 -2.96 -7.45 6.53
N SER A 120 -2.11 -8.06 7.35
CA SER A 120 -2.38 -8.29 8.77
C SER A 120 -2.60 -6.99 9.55
N ARG A 121 -1.84 -5.93 9.25
CA ARG A 121 -2.05 -4.61 9.85
C ARG A 121 -3.38 -3.98 9.43
N VAL A 122 -3.74 -4.12 8.16
CA VAL A 122 -5.04 -3.65 7.65
C VAL A 122 -6.19 -4.40 8.33
N GLU A 123 -6.10 -5.73 8.45
CA GLU A 123 -7.08 -6.56 9.15
C GLU A 123 -7.20 -6.17 10.62
N LYS A 124 -6.08 -6.01 11.33
CA LYS A 124 -6.08 -5.59 12.73
C LYS A 124 -6.74 -4.22 12.93
N LEU A 125 -6.43 -3.26 12.06
CA LEU A 125 -7.06 -1.93 12.10
C LEU A 125 -8.56 -1.96 11.77
N SER A 126 -9.04 -3.00 11.07
CA SER A 126 -10.47 -3.20 10.84
C SER A 126 -11.19 -3.83 12.05
N LEU A 127 -10.53 -4.72 12.80
CA LEU A 127 -11.08 -5.42 13.95
C LEU A 127 -11.04 -4.61 15.25
N GLU A 128 -10.03 -3.75 15.46
CA GLU A 128 -9.96 -2.86 16.64
C GLU A 128 -11.00 -1.71 16.61
N LYS A 129 -11.84 -1.66 15.57
CA LYS A 129 -12.90 -0.67 15.39
C LYS A 129 -14.31 -1.25 15.55
N GLU A 130 -14.43 -2.55 15.88
CA GLU A 130 -15.66 -3.22 16.35
C GLU A 130 -15.75 -3.18 17.88
#